data_AF-A0A538P7L3-F1
#
_entry.id   AF-A0A538P7L3-F1
#
_cell.length_a   1.000
_cell.length_b   1.000
_cell.length_c   1.000
_cell.angle_alpha   90.00
_cell.angle_beta   90.00
_cell.angle_gamma   90.00
#
_symmetry.space_group_name_H-M   'P 1'
#
loop_
_entity.id
_entity.type
_entity.pdbx_description
1 polymer ?
#
loop_
_entity_poly.entity_id
_entity_poly.type
_entity_poly.pdbx_seq_one_letter_code
_entity_poly.pdbx_strand_id
1 'polypeptide(L)'
;LGAICDLADQYGALVMVDDSHAVGFLGKRGRGTPEFHNVTGRVDALTGTLGKALGGASGGYASGRREIIEMLRQRSRPYLFSNSLAPPIAAASLKVLELLSASTAFRDRLEANTRFFREGMAGIGFNVLPGTHPIVPILLGDAALAARFADAMLQKGVYVVGFSYPVVPKGKARIRTQISAAHSRADLEFAIAKFAEVKTELGV
;
A
#
# COMPACT_ATOMS: atom_id res chain seq x y z
N LEU A 1 10.46 -3.69 -12.04
CA LEU A 1 10.98 -4.94 -11.46
C LEU A 1 11.62 -5.85 -12.51
N GLY A 2 10.97 -6.11 -13.66
CA GLY A 2 11.55 -6.93 -14.75
C GLY A 2 13.01 -6.58 -15.09
N ALA A 3 13.29 -5.32 -15.42
CA ALA A 3 14.65 -4.86 -15.71
C ALA A 3 15.66 -5.05 -14.56
N ILE A 4 15.20 -5.04 -13.30
CA ILE A 4 16.07 -5.32 -12.13
C ILE A 4 16.44 -6.80 -12.12
N CYS A 5 15.45 -7.69 -12.34
CA CYS A 5 15.71 -9.11 -12.47
C CYS A 5 16.62 -9.41 -13.68
N ASP A 6 16.47 -8.69 -14.81
CA ASP A 6 17.32 -8.90 -16.00
C ASP A 6 18.79 -8.59 -15.69
N LEU A 7 19.03 -7.48 -14.98
CA LEU A 7 20.37 -7.14 -14.50
C LEU A 7 20.88 -8.14 -13.46
N ALA A 8 20.02 -8.59 -12.54
CA ALA A 8 20.42 -9.56 -11.53
C ALA A 8 20.86 -10.90 -12.15
N ASP A 9 20.13 -11.38 -13.16
CA ASP A 9 20.49 -12.56 -13.93
C ASP A 9 21.83 -12.36 -14.68
N GLN A 10 22.04 -11.17 -15.26
CA GLN A 10 23.28 -10.83 -15.97
C GLN A 10 24.51 -10.79 -15.05
N TYR A 11 24.38 -10.23 -13.84
CA TYR A 11 25.50 -9.99 -12.92
C TYR A 11 25.60 -11.02 -11.79
N GLY A 12 24.75 -12.04 -11.77
CA GLY A 12 24.71 -13.05 -10.71
C GLY A 12 24.35 -12.47 -9.34
N ALA A 13 23.46 -11.47 -9.30
CA ALA A 13 23.01 -10.82 -8.08
C ALA A 13 21.70 -11.44 -7.56
N LEU A 14 21.46 -11.34 -6.24
CA LEU A 14 20.19 -11.72 -5.64
C LEU A 14 19.19 -10.55 -5.69
N VAL A 15 17.92 -10.86 -5.92
CA VAL A 15 16.82 -9.89 -5.88
C VAL A 15 15.98 -10.09 -4.63
N MET A 16 15.86 -9.03 -3.84
CA MET A 16 14.94 -8.96 -2.71
C MET A 16 13.88 -7.88 -2.95
N VAL A 17 12.61 -8.19 -2.66
CA VAL A 17 11.48 -7.26 -2.78
C VAL A 17 10.79 -7.07 -1.43
N ASP A 18 10.63 -5.82 -0.99
CA ASP A 18 9.65 -5.50 0.05
C ASP A 18 8.28 -5.28 -0.61
N ASP A 19 7.34 -6.17 -0.28
CA ASP A 19 6.02 -6.22 -0.88
C ASP A 19 4.92 -5.77 0.09
N SER A 20 5.29 -5.05 1.15
CA SER A 20 4.39 -4.65 2.23
C SER A 20 3.20 -3.81 1.76
N HIS A 21 3.32 -3.11 0.63
CA HIS A 21 2.25 -2.30 0.05
C HIS A 21 1.66 -2.91 -1.22
N ALA A 22 1.80 -4.22 -1.45
CA ALA A 22 1.27 -4.87 -2.65
C ALA A 22 0.68 -6.26 -2.37
N VAL A 23 1.25 -7.00 -1.40
CA VAL A 23 0.74 -8.31 -1.03
C VAL A 23 -0.73 -8.25 -0.62
N GLY A 24 -1.51 -9.18 -1.15
CA GLY A 24 -2.94 -9.34 -0.91
C GLY A 24 -3.84 -8.65 -1.92
N PHE A 25 -3.32 -7.77 -2.78
CA PHE A 25 -4.18 -7.06 -3.75
C PHE A 25 -3.52 -6.65 -5.07
N LEU A 26 -2.20 -6.68 -5.19
CA LEU A 26 -1.54 -6.43 -6.47
C LEU A 26 -1.26 -7.74 -7.22
N GLY A 27 -1.37 -7.73 -8.55
CA GLY A 27 -1.30 -8.93 -9.37
C GLY A 27 -2.66 -9.61 -9.56
N LYS A 28 -2.77 -10.50 -10.55
CA LYS A 28 -4.06 -11.13 -10.92
C LYS A 28 -4.72 -11.84 -9.74
N ARG A 29 -3.94 -12.45 -8.85
CA ARG A 29 -4.43 -13.18 -7.67
C ARG A 29 -4.02 -12.52 -6.36
N GLY A 30 -3.58 -11.26 -6.39
CA GLY A 30 -3.16 -10.54 -5.19
C GLY A 30 -1.84 -11.06 -4.59
N ARG A 31 -1.01 -11.78 -5.35
CA ARG A 31 0.26 -12.33 -4.83
C ARG A 31 1.38 -11.30 -4.75
N GLY A 32 1.12 -10.05 -5.14
CA GLY A 32 2.03 -8.94 -4.95
C GLY A 32 2.76 -8.47 -6.20
N THR A 33 3.77 -7.63 -5.97
CA THR A 33 4.57 -7.00 -7.03
C THR A 33 5.25 -8.01 -7.96
N PRO A 34 5.79 -9.15 -7.49
CA PRO A 34 6.39 -10.14 -8.40
C PRO A 34 5.37 -10.78 -9.34
N GLU A 35 4.15 -11.08 -8.89
CA GLU A 35 3.08 -11.59 -9.77
C GLU A 35 2.65 -10.51 -10.76
N PHE A 36 2.47 -9.27 -10.30
CA PHE A 36 2.09 -8.14 -11.16
C PHE A 36 3.07 -7.90 -12.32
N HIS A 37 4.36 -8.08 -12.08
CA HIS A 37 5.40 -7.95 -13.10
C HIS A 37 5.77 -9.26 -13.81
N ASN A 38 5.08 -10.38 -13.52
CA ASN A 38 5.36 -11.71 -14.08
C ASN A 38 6.80 -12.21 -13.83
N VAL A 39 7.33 -11.98 -12.62
CA VAL A 39 8.71 -12.33 -12.22
C VAL A 39 8.80 -13.13 -10.92
N THR A 40 7.71 -13.77 -10.47
CA THR A 40 7.66 -14.52 -9.19
C THR A 40 8.81 -15.52 -9.02
N GLY A 41 9.26 -16.20 -10.09
CA GLY A 41 10.37 -17.15 -10.03
C GLY A 41 11.78 -16.53 -10.08
N ARG A 42 11.89 -15.20 -10.22
CA ARG A 42 13.15 -14.45 -10.36
C ARG A 42 13.46 -13.57 -9.15
N VAL A 43 12.69 -13.73 -8.07
CA VAL A 43 12.87 -13.01 -6.80
C VAL A 43 13.32 -14.02 -5.75
N ASP A 44 14.49 -13.78 -5.15
CA ASP A 44 15.13 -14.73 -4.22
C ASP A 44 14.58 -14.64 -2.81
N ALA A 45 14.21 -13.43 -2.40
CA ALA A 45 13.62 -13.13 -1.12
C ALA A 45 12.53 -12.07 -1.24
N LEU A 46 11.48 -12.22 -0.45
CA LEU A 46 10.38 -11.27 -0.34
C LEU A 46 10.12 -11.01 1.13
N THR A 47 9.98 -9.74 1.50
CA THR A 47 9.47 -9.35 2.80
C THR A 47 8.08 -8.75 2.67
N GLY A 48 7.27 -8.92 3.70
CA GLY A 48 5.96 -8.31 3.76
C GLY A 48 5.50 -8.10 5.19
N THR A 49 4.44 -7.33 5.34
CA THR A 49 3.81 -7.07 6.65
C THR A 49 2.46 -7.76 6.74
N LEU A 50 2.14 -8.22 7.95
CA LEU A 50 0.82 -8.72 8.28
C LEU A 50 -0.11 -7.58 8.72
N GLY A 51 0.41 -6.41 9.06
CA GLY A 51 -0.35 -5.28 9.62
C GLY A 51 -1.03 -4.36 8.61
N LYS A 52 -1.06 -4.70 7.31
CA LYS A 52 -1.71 -3.92 6.25
C LYS A 52 -2.84 -4.71 5.61
N ALA A 53 -2.77 -4.98 4.30
CA ALA A 53 -3.78 -5.73 3.57
C ALA A 53 -3.99 -7.16 4.11
N LEU A 54 -3.00 -7.73 4.81
CA LEU A 54 -3.08 -9.05 5.42
C LEU A 54 -3.72 -9.08 6.83
N GLY A 55 -4.24 -7.95 7.33
CA GLY A 55 -5.22 -7.90 8.42
C GLY A 55 -4.77 -8.34 9.82
N GLY A 56 -3.52 -8.76 10.02
CA GLY A 56 -2.98 -9.21 11.31
C GLY A 56 -2.74 -8.10 12.34
N ALA A 57 -2.99 -6.83 12.01
CA ALA A 57 -2.67 -5.64 12.83
C ALA A 57 -1.18 -5.41 13.14
N SER A 58 -0.36 -6.45 13.31
CA SER A 58 1.09 -6.39 13.49
C SER A 58 1.79 -7.63 12.93
N GLY A 59 3.12 -7.60 12.89
CA GLY A 59 3.95 -8.69 12.39
C GLY A 59 4.41 -8.52 10.94
N GLY A 60 5.32 -9.39 10.54
CA GLY A 60 5.90 -9.43 9.21
C GLY A 60 6.52 -10.80 8.94
N TYR A 61 6.92 -11.01 7.70
CA TYR A 61 7.50 -12.26 7.26
C TYR A 61 8.60 -12.01 6.23
N ALA A 62 9.52 -12.96 6.15
CA ALA A 62 10.40 -13.16 5.01
C ALA A 62 10.01 -14.49 4.36
N SER A 63 9.89 -14.51 3.05
CA SER A 63 9.67 -15.69 2.21
C SER A 63 10.74 -15.72 1.13
N GLY A 64 11.15 -16.90 0.67
CA GLY A 64 12.24 -17.02 -0.28
C GLY A 64 12.79 -18.43 -0.35
N ARG A 65 13.98 -18.57 -0.95
CA ARG A 65 14.68 -19.86 -1.03
C ARG A 65 14.90 -20.44 0.37
N ARG A 66 14.78 -21.76 0.50
CA ARG A 66 14.85 -22.46 1.79
C ARG A 66 16.14 -22.15 2.54
N GLU A 67 17.26 -22.12 1.85
CA GLU A 67 18.59 -21.88 2.40
C GLU A 67 18.70 -20.47 3.02
N ILE A 68 18.05 -19.47 2.41
CA ILE A 68 17.97 -18.11 2.94
C ILE A 68 17.15 -18.09 4.23
N ILE A 69 15.98 -18.73 4.24
CA ILE A 69 15.10 -18.78 5.41
C ILE A 69 15.73 -19.54 6.58
N GLU A 70 16.38 -20.68 6.31
CA GLU A 70 17.13 -21.46 7.30
C GLU A 70 18.24 -20.62 7.92
N MET A 71 19.01 -19.88 7.12
CA MET A 71 20.04 -18.96 7.62
C MET A 71 19.44 -17.83 8.48
N LEU A 72 18.37 -17.19 8.02
CA LEU A 72 17.71 -16.11 8.77
C LEU A 72 17.22 -16.59 10.14
N ARG A 73 16.66 -17.79 10.24
CA ARG A 73 16.21 -18.36 11.53
C ARG A 73 17.35 -18.58 12.51
N GLN A 74 18.57 -18.82 12.03
CA GLN A 74 19.75 -19.10 12.87
C GLN A 74 20.66 -17.88 13.13
N ARG A 75 20.52 -16.80 12.34
CA ARG A 75 21.42 -15.64 12.40
C ARG A 75 20.74 -14.30 12.65
N SER A 76 19.44 -14.18 12.35
CA SER A 76 18.72 -12.91 12.48
C SER A 76 18.44 -12.61 13.95
N ARG A 77 19.14 -11.61 14.51
CA ARG A 77 18.96 -11.18 15.90
C ARG A 77 17.50 -10.81 16.21
N PRO A 78 16.76 -10.08 15.36
CA PRO A 78 15.34 -9.79 15.60
C PRO A 78 14.44 -11.03 15.66
N TYR A 79 14.83 -12.14 15.00
CA TYR A 79 14.10 -13.40 15.07
C TYR A 79 14.46 -14.20 16.34
N LEU A 80 15.75 -14.24 16.69
CA LEU A 80 16.27 -15.03 17.81
C LEU A 80 15.96 -14.43 19.19
N PHE A 81 15.98 -13.10 19.30
CA PHE A 81 15.90 -12.38 20.57
C PHE A 81 14.59 -11.59 20.71
N SER A 82 13.49 -12.13 20.19
CA SER A 82 12.15 -11.55 20.30
C SER A 82 11.10 -12.62 20.56
N ASN A 83 10.01 -12.23 21.21
CA ASN A 83 8.88 -13.13 21.42
C ASN A 83 8.19 -13.44 20.09
N SER A 84 7.71 -14.67 19.96
CA SER A 84 6.90 -15.06 18.80
C SER A 84 5.61 -14.23 18.72
N LEU A 85 5.05 -14.15 17.51
CA LEU A 85 3.80 -13.47 17.25
C LEU A 85 2.67 -14.01 18.13
N ALA A 86 1.80 -13.12 18.62
CA ALA A 86 0.64 -13.53 19.40
C ALA A 86 -0.25 -14.49 18.58
N PRO A 87 -0.71 -15.63 19.15
CA PRO A 87 -1.52 -16.61 18.41
C PRO A 87 -2.75 -16.03 17.69
N PRO A 88 -3.52 -15.08 18.26
CA PRO A 88 -4.65 -14.47 17.54
C PRO A 88 -4.24 -13.75 16.25
N ILE A 89 -3.06 -13.14 16.22
CA ILE A 89 -2.56 -12.42 15.04
C ILE A 89 -2.17 -13.40 13.93
N ALA A 90 -1.51 -14.51 14.30
CA ALA A 90 -1.18 -15.58 13.36
C ALA A 90 -2.47 -16.20 12.78
N ALA A 91 -3.45 -16.50 13.63
CA ALA A 91 -4.74 -17.05 13.20
C ALA A 91 -5.51 -16.12 12.27
N ALA A 92 -5.58 -14.82 12.59
CA ALA A 92 -6.20 -13.81 11.73
C ALA A 92 -5.50 -13.74 10.36
N SER A 93 -4.17 -13.71 10.36
CA SER A 93 -3.38 -13.67 9.12
C SER A 93 -3.61 -14.90 8.24
N LEU A 94 -3.67 -16.10 8.83
CA LEU A 94 -4.02 -17.33 8.12
C LEU A 94 -5.42 -17.26 7.50
N LYS A 95 -6.41 -16.75 8.25
CA LYS A 95 -7.76 -16.60 7.72
C LYS A 95 -7.84 -15.60 6.57
N VAL A 96 -7.09 -14.49 6.64
CA VAL A 96 -7.01 -13.52 5.54
C VAL A 96 -6.39 -14.17 4.30
N LEU A 97 -5.31 -14.94 4.44
CA LEU A 97 -4.70 -15.66 3.32
C LEU A 97 -5.66 -16.68 2.68
N GLU A 98 -6.45 -17.39 3.49
CA GLU A 98 -7.50 -18.30 3.00
C GLU A 98 -8.52 -17.54 2.15
N LEU A 99 -9.06 -16.41 2.65
CA LEU A 99 -10.05 -15.59 1.96
C LEU A 99 -9.51 -15.04 0.63
N LEU A 100 -8.29 -14.49 0.64
CA LEU A 100 -7.65 -13.93 -0.55
C LEU A 100 -7.26 -14.99 -1.58
N SER A 101 -6.99 -16.22 -1.13
CA SER A 101 -6.68 -17.34 -2.03
C SER A 101 -7.92 -17.92 -2.70
N ALA A 102 -9.08 -17.85 -2.02
CA ALA A 102 -10.35 -18.39 -2.49
C ALA A 102 -11.05 -17.52 -3.54
N SER A 103 -10.84 -16.20 -3.53
CA SER A 103 -11.54 -15.27 -4.43
C SER A 103 -10.76 -13.98 -4.64
N THR A 104 -10.98 -13.34 -5.80
CA THR A 104 -10.45 -12.01 -6.11
C THR A 104 -11.44 -10.88 -5.79
N ALA A 105 -12.63 -11.17 -5.27
CA ALA A 105 -13.70 -10.18 -5.13
C ALA A 105 -13.28 -8.90 -4.36
N PHE A 106 -12.51 -9.04 -3.28
CA PHE A 106 -11.98 -7.88 -2.55
C PHE A 106 -11.01 -7.04 -3.39
N ARG A 107 -10.14 -7.71 -4.17
CA ARG A 107 -9.21 -7.07 -5.09
C ARG A 107 -9.94 -6.32 -6.19
N ASP A 108 -10.90 -6.98 -6.85
CA ASP A 108 -11.66 -6.42 -7.96
C ASP A 108 -12.47 -5.18 -7.51
N ARG A 109 -13.09 -5.26 -6.32
CA ARG A 109 -13.77 -4.11 -5.70
C ARG A 109 -12.80 -2.99 -5.34
N LEU A 110 -11.63 -3.30 -4.79
CA LEU A 110 -10.60 -2.31 -4.48
C LEU A 110 -10.11 -1.58 -5.74
N GLU A 111 -9.88 -2.32 -6.83
CA GLU A 111 -9.46 -1.77 -8.11
C GLU A 111 -10.53 -0.84 -8.69
N ALA A 112 -11.79 -1.25 -8.67
CA ALA A 112 -12.91 -0.42 -9.12
C ALA A 112 -13.07 0.86 -8.27
N ASN A 113 -13.01 0.74 -6.94
CA ASN A 113 -13.05 1.87 -6.02
C ASN A 113 -11.90 2.83 -6.26
N THR A 114 -10.69 2.29 -6.47
CA THR A 114 -9.48 3.08 -6.71
C THR A 114 -9.60 3.86 -8.00
N ARG A 115 -10.03 3.21 -9.09
CA ARG A 115 -10.26 3.88 -10.38
C ARG A 115 -11.27 5.02 -10.25
N PHE A 116 -12.42 4.75 -9.63
CA PHE A 116 -13.44 5.77 -9.43
C PHE A 116 -12.92 6.97 -8.64
N PHE A 117 -12.23 6.73 -7.52
CA PHE A 117 -11.71 7.82 -6.71
C PHE A 117 -10.66 8.64 -7.47
N ARG A 118 -9.76 8.00 -8.23
CA ARG A 118 -8.77 8.70 -9.05
C ARG A 118 -9.42 9.57 -10.12
N GLU A 119 -10.41 9.05 -10.83
CA GLU A 119 -11.17 9.78 -11.85
C GLU A 119 -11.94 10.95 -11.24
N GLY A 120 -12.61 10.75 -10.10
CA GLY A 120 -13.32 11.81 -9.40
C GLY A 120 -12.41 12.92 -8.90
N MET A 121 -11.27 12.58 -8.30
CA MET A 121 -10.28 13.55 -7.87
C MET A 121 -9.66 14.33 -9.03
N ALA A 122 -9.39 13.67 -10.16
CA ALA A 122 -8.95 14.34 -11.38
C ALA A 122 -10.04 15.27 -11.95
N GLY A 123 -11.31 14.84 -11.93
CA GLY A 123 -12.45 15.61 -12.41
C GLY A 123 -12.70 16.91 -11.64
N ILE A 124 -12.35 16.96 -10.34
CA ILE A 124 -12.38 18.19 -9.54
C ILE A 124 -11.06 18.99 -9.60
N GLY A 125 -10.19 18.64 -10.55
CA GLY A 125 -8.98 19.39 -10.90
C GLY A 125 -7.81 19.24 -9.94
N PHE A 126 -7.72 18.13 -9.19
CA PHE A 126 -6.47 17.78 -8.51
C PHE A 126 -5.51 17.07 -9.47
N ASN A 127 -4.21 17.33 -9.31
CA ASN A 127 -3.18 16.58 -10.01
C ASN A 127 -3.00 15.19 -9.37
N VAL A 128 -3.66 14.19 -9.95
CA VAL A 128 -3.53 12.79 -9.57
C VAL A 128 -2.48 12.13 -10.47
N LEU A 129 -1.41 11.62 -9.87
CA LEU A 129 -0.37 10.89 -10.62
C LEU A 129 -0.99 9.71 -11.39
N PRO A 130 -0.50 9.37 -12.60
CA PRO A 130 -0.99 8.20 -13.31
C PRO A 130 -0.67 6.92 -12.53
N GLY A 131 -1.56 5.93 -12.62
CA GLY A 131 -1.35 4.62 -12.01
C GLY A 131 -2.64 3.99 -11.49
N THR A 132 -2.54 2.74 -11.08
CA THR A 132 -3.67 1.90 -10.63
C THR A 132 -3.58 1.54 -9.14
N HIS A 133 -2.52 1.98 -8.45
CA HIS A 133 -2.31 1.64 -7.05
C HIS A 133 -3.39 2.26 -6.14
N PRO A 134 -3.90 1.55 -5.13
CA PRO A 134 -4.86 2.06 -4.13
C PRO A 134 -4.39 3.24 -3.26
N ILE A 135 -3.13 3.66 -3.41
CA ILE A 135 -2.61 4.84 -2.74
C ILE A 135 -2.76 5.98 -3.75
N VAL A 136 -3.60 6.95 -3.42
CA VAL A 136 -3.89 8.10 -4.29
C VAL A 136 -3.33 9.36 -3.62
N PRO A 137 -2.10 9.77 -3.97
CA PRO A 137 -1.50 10.98 -3.41
C PRO A 137 -2.11 12.23 -4.05
N ILE A 138 -2.55 13.18 -3.23
CA ILE A 138 -3.01 14.50 -3.67
C ILE A 138 -1.91 15.51 -3.39
N LEU A 139 -1.23 15.96 -4.45
CA LEU A 139 -0.04 16.81 -4.34
C LEU A 139 -0.43 18.25 -4.01
N LEU A 140 0.07 18.77 -2.89
CA LEU A 140 -0.15 20.15 -2.44
C LEU A 140 1.14 20.98 -2.44
N GLY A 141 2.30 20.32 -2.42
CA GLY A 141 3.62 20.96 -2.49
C GLY A 141 4.09 21.54 -1.15
N ASP A 142 3.26 22.36 -0.51
CA ASP A 142 3.56 23.03 0.76
C ASP A 142 3.09 22.25 2.00
N ALA A 143 3.93 22.25 3.04
CA ALA A 143 3.69 21.49 4.27
C ALA A 143 2.59 22.10 5.15
N ALA A 144 2.56 23.44 5.27
CA ALA A 144 1.55 24.13 6.07
C ALA A 144 0.17 24.03 5.41
N LEU A 145 0.12 24.14 4.07
CA LEU A 145 -1.09 23.86 3.31
C LEU A 145 -1.57 22.43 3.50
N ALA A 146 -0.70 21.43 3.44
CA ALA A 146 -1.09 20.03 3.66
C ALA A 146 -1.66 19.77 5.06
N ALA A 147 -1.12 20.42 6.09
CA ALA A 147 -1.67 20.33 7.45
C ALA A 147 -3.07 20.96 7.53
N ARG A 148 -3.23 22.22 7.08
CA ARG A 148 -4.52 22.91 7.07
C ARG A 148 -5.58 22.16 6.25
N PHE A 149 -5.17 21.59 5.11
CA PHE A 149 -6.06 20.80 4.26
C PHE A 149 -6.55 19.55 5.00
N ALA A 150 -5.66 18.82 5.69
CA ALA A 150 -6.05 17.67 6.49
C ALA A 150 -7.00 18.04 7.64
N ASP A 151 -6.73 19.14 8.34
CA ASP A 151 -7.61 19.63 9.41
C ASP A 151 -9.00 20.01 8.90
N ALA A 152 -9.07 20.73 7.77
CA ALA A 152 -10.34 21.10 7.15
C ALA A 152 -11.15 19.88 6.68
N MET A 153 -10.48 18.87 6.11
CA MET A 153 -11.12 17.60 5.74
C MET A 153 -11.68 16.87 6.97
N LEU A 154 -10.94 16.86 8.09
CA LEU A 154 -11.40 16.24 9.33
C LEU A 154 -12.64 16.94 9.88
N GLN A 155 -12.70 18.28 9.86
CA GLN A 155 -13.90 19.03 10.26
C GLN A 155 -15.12 18.71 9.39
N LYS A 156 -14.91 18.29 8.14
CA LYS A 156 -15.95 17.85 7.21
C LYS A 156 -16.26 16.34 7.31
N GLY A 157 -15.70 15.65 8.30
CA GLY A 157 -15.98 14.23 8.56
C GLY A 157 -15.14 13.26 7.74
N VAL A 158 -14.07 13.71 7.08
CA VAL A 158 -13.18 12.85 6.28
C VAL A 158 -11.78 12.87 6.88
N TYR A 159 -11.40 11.79 7.55
CA TYR A 159 -10.06 11.66 8.12
C TYR A 159 -9.01 11.36 7.05
N VAL A 160 -8.09 12.30 6.85
CA VAL A 160 -6.92 12.16 5.97
C VAL A 160 -5.67 12.68 6.67
N VAL A 161 -4.51 12.24 6.21
CA VAL A 161 -3.23 12.66 6.79
C VAL A 161 -2.36 13.33 5.73
N GLY A 162 -1.85 14.52 6.08
CA GLY A 162 -0.83 15.22 5.33
C GLY A 162 0.55 14.63 5.59
N PHE A 163 1.32 14.45 4.52
CA PHE A 163 2.71 14.01 4.56
C PHE A 163 3.61 15.15 4.09
N SER A 164 4.62 15.47 4.88
CA SER A 164 5.66 16.46 4.61
C SER A 164 7.05 15.90 4.97
N TYR A 165 8.10 16.72 4.84
CA TYR A 165 9.46 16.35 5.25
C TYR A 165 9.49 15.95 6.73
N PRO A 166 10.23 14.89 7.14
CA PRO A 166 11.19 14.09 6.35
C PRO A 166 10.59 12.90 5.59
N VAL A 167 9.28 12.66 5.68
CA VAL A 167 8.64 11.48 5.07
C VAL A 167 8.56 11.60 3.54
N VAL A 168 8.42 12.82 3.04
CA VAL A 168 8.51 13.14 1.60
C VAL A 168 9.51 14.29 1.37
N PRO A 169 10.12 14.41 0.18
CA PRO A 169 11.03 15.51 -0.13
C PRO A 169 10.37 16.90 0.08
N LYS A 170 11.20 17.91 0.39
CA LYS A 170 10.75 19.31 0.49
C LYS A 170 10.06 19.75 -0.80
N GLY A 171 9.00 20.55 -0.70
CA GLY A 171 8.19 20.99 -1.85
C GLY A 171 7.32 19.91 -2.49
N LYS A 172 7.23 18.72 -1.87
CA LYS A 172 6.39 17.59 -2.35
C LYS A 172 5.41 17.11 -1.28
N ALA A 173 4.96 18.02 -0.42
CA ALA A 173 3.93 17.73 0.56
C ALA A 173 2.63 17.30 -0.12
N ARG A 174 1.90 16.38 0.50
CA ARG A 174 0.72 15.76 -0.11
C ARG A 174 -0.24 15.20 0.93
N ILE A 175 -1.52 15.11 0.60
CA ILE A 175 -2.43 14.22 1.32
C ILE A 175 -2.26 12.81 0.75
N ARG A 176 -2.06 11.81 1.62
CA ARG A 176 -1.99 10.40 1.19
C ARG A 176 -3.30 9.71 1.51
N THR A 177 -4.14 9.51 0.51
CA THR A 177 -5.34 8.69 0.65
C THR A 177 -5.02 7.23 0.34
N GLN A 178 -5.75 6.33 0.99
CA GLN A 178 -5.61 4.88 0.84
C GLN A 178 -7.01 4.31 0.64
N ILE A 179 -7.29 3.87 -0.58
CA ILE A 179 -8.59 3.33 -0.92
C ILE A 179 -8.68 1.91 -0.38
N SER A 180 -9.84 1.56 0.14
CA SER A 180 -10.15 0.24 0.68
C SER A 180 -11.23 -0.43 -0.15
N ALA A 181 -11.17 -1.76 -0.20
CA ALA A 181 -12.29 -2.55 -0.67
C ALA A 181 -13.52 -2.26 0.17
N ALA A 182 -13.38 -1.92 1.46
CA ALA A 182 -14.51 -1.68 2.35
C ALA A 182 -15.29 -0.38 2.06
N HIS A 183 -14.68 0.62 1.40
CA HIS A 183 -15.40 1.84 1.05
C HIS A 183 -16.59 1.51 0.15
N SER A 184 -17.75 2.10 0.48
CA SER A 184 -18.92 2.12 -0.39
C SER A 184 -18.76 3.20 -1.46
N ARG A 185 -19.62 3.17 -2.47
CA ARG A 185 -19.66 4.22 -3.50
C ARG A 185 -19.98 5.59 -2.89
N ALA A 186 -20.93 5.61 -1.96
CA ALA A 186 -21.34 6.82 -1.24
C ALA A 186 -20.19 7.41 -0.41
N ASP A 187 -19.37 6.58 0.25
CA ASP A 187 -18.20 7.07 1.01
C ASP A 187 -17.21 7.80 0.10
N LEU A 188 -16.95 7.23 -1.09
CA LEU A 188 -16.03 7.82 -2.06
C LEU A 188 -16.58 9.11 -2.65
N GLU A 189 -17.86 9.15 -3.01
CA GLU A 189 -18.55 10.34 -3.52
C GLU A 189 -18.55 11.46 -2.47
N PHE A 190 -18.87 11.13 -1.21
CA PHE A 190 -18.80 12.05 -0.10
C PHE A 190 -17.39 12.62 0.07
N ALA A 191 -16.37 11.76 0.09
CA ALA A 191 -14.98 12.20 0.21
C ALA A 191 -14.58 13.14 -0.94
N ILE A 192 -14.89 12.80 -2.20
CA ILE A 192 -14.57 13.63 -3.38
C ILE A 192 -15.26 15.00 -3.26
N ALA A 193 -16.54 15.04 -2.86
CA ALA A 193 -17.26 16.29 -2.66
C ALA A 193 -16.58 17.17 -1.59
N LYS A 194 -16.17 16.58 -0.45
CA LYS A 194 -15.46 17.31 0.61
C LYS A 194 -14.07 17.80 0.18
N PHE A 195 -13.35 17.01 -0.64
CA PHE A 195 -12.11 17.47 -1.24
C PHE A 195 -12.32 18.70 -2.14
N ALA A 196 -13.40 18.74 -2.93
CA ALA A 196 -13.72 19.90 -3.78
C ALA A 196 -14.09 21.15 -2.97
N GLU A 197 -14.85 20.98 -1.87
CA GLU A 197 -15.17 22.07 -0.93
C GLU A 197 -13.89 22.66 -0.32
N VAL A 198 -13.03 21.82 0.28
CA VAL A 198 -11.79 22.28 0.93
C VAL A 198 -10.81 22.90 -0.07
N LYS A 199 -10.76 22.36 -1.30
CA LYS A 199 -9.96 22.95 -2.39
C LYS A 199 -10.35 24.41 -2.62
N THR A 200 -11.66 24.68 -2.71
CA THR A 200 -12.20 26.02 -2.95
C THR A 200 -11.94 26.93 -1.74
N GLU A 201 -12.18 26.46 -0.53
CA GLU A 201 -11.97 27.22 0.72
C GLU A 201 -10.51 27.64 0.92
N LEU A 202 -9.56 26.79 0.51
CA LEU A 202 -8.13 27.03 0.70
C LEU A 202 -7.43 27.61 -0.55
N GLY A 203 -8.16 27.84 -1.64
CA GLY A 203 -7.62 28.43 -2.87
C GLY A 203 -6.57 27.57 -3.57
N VAL A 204 -6.79 26.25 -3.60
CA VAL A 204 -5.88 25.25 -4.21
C VAL A 204 -6.24 24.95 -5.66
#